data_AF-A0A822H7X4-F1
#
_entry.id   AF-A0A822H7X4-F1
#
_cell.length_a   1.000
_cell.length_b   1.000
_cell.length_c   1.000
_cell.angle_alpha   90.00
_cell.angle_beta   90.00
_cell.angle_gamma   90.00
#
_symmetry.space_group_name_H-M   'P 1'
#
loop_
_entity.id
_entity.type
_entity.pdbx_description
1 polymer ?
#
loop_
_entity_poly.entity_id
_entity_poly.type
_entity_poly.pdbx_seq_one_letter_code
_entity_poly.pdbx_strand_id
1 'polypeptide(L)'
;VVDRSNHRVQRWLSGASQGDTVAGSTGDSGPWLYQLSSPTIITMDPYGYIYIMDYGNDRVQKWWPGAQYGSTVVASSTLGNAYGLALDPIGNIIVADTTNARVVKFSLMCRKLKIYITSADRIFF
;
A
#
# COMPACT_ATOMS: atom_id res chain seq x y z
N VAL A 1 -1.71 9.28 -11.94
CA VAL A 1 -1.06 8.57 -13.05
C VAL A 1 0.05 7.70 -12.50
N VAL A 2 0.08 6.41 -12.82
CA VAL A 2 1.21 5.53 -12.49
C VAL A 2 2.20 5.60 -13.64
N ASP A 3 3.36 6.21 -13.39
CA ASP A 3 4.40 6.42 -14.38
C ASP A 3 5.45 5.30 -14.23
N ARG A 4 5.07 4.12 -14.73
CA ARG A 4 5.75 2.83 -14.47
C ARG A 4 7.25 2.88 -14.77
N SER A 5 7.61 3.34 -15.97
CA SER A 5 9.00 3.36 -16.44
C SER A 5 9.87 4.41 -15.74
N ASN A 6 9.24 5.43 -15.14
CA ASN A 6 9.94 6.41 -14.31
C ASN A 6 9.83 6.12 -12.80
N HIS A 7 9.27 4.95 -12.45
CA HIS A 7 9.22 4.45 -11.07
C HIS A 7 8.55 5.43 -10.08
N ARG A 8 7.48 6.09 -10.52
CA ARG A 8 6.79 7.08 -9.71
C ARG A 8 5.29 7.12 -9.95
N VAL A 9 4.59 7.80 -9.05
CA VAL A 9 3.19 8.16 -9.24
C VAL A 9 3.08 9.68 -9.30
N GLN A 10 2.33 10.17 -10.28
CA GLN A 10 2.09 11.60 -10.48
C GLN A 10 0.64 12.00 -10.27
N ARG A 11 0.45 13.18 -9.67
CA ARG A 11 -0.82 13.90 -9.63
C ARG A 11 -0.79 15.01 -10.68
N TRP A 12 -1.89 15.13 -11.43
CA TRP A 12 -2.07 16.15 -12.45
C TRP A 12 -3.34 16.93 -12.13
N LEU A 13 -3.23 18.26 -12.05
CA LEU A 13 -4.40 19.13 -11.95
C LEU A 13 -4.97 19.38 -13.35
N SER A 14 -6.26 19.67 -13.42
CA SER A 14 -6.93 19.97 -14.69
C SER A 14 -6.26 21.18 -15.36
N GLY A 15 -5.80 21.00 -16.60
CA GLY A 15 -5.10 22.03 -17.37
C GLY A 15 -3.62 22.24 -16.99
N ALA A 16 -3.04 21.43 -16.10
CA ALA A 16 -1.63 21.56 -15.75
C ALA A 16 -0.70 21.10 -16.88
N SER A 17 0.39 21.83 -17.10
CA SER A 17 1.47 21.47 -18.04
C SER A 17 2.52 20.54 -17.42
N GLN A 18 2.50 20.36 -16.10
CA GLN A 18 3.38 19.48 -15.34
C GLN A 18 2.62 18.78 -14.20
N GLY A 19 3.00 17.55 -13.91
CA GLY A 19 2.49 16.78 -12.77
C GLY A 19 3.44 16.81 -11.57
N ASP A 20 2.87 16.74 -10.37
CA ASP A 20 3.58 16.58 -9.11
C ASP A 20 3.89 15.11 -8.86
N THR A 21 5.12 14.77 -8.47
CA THR A 21 5.42 13.41 -7.99
C THR A 21 4.90 13.27 -6.57
N VAL A 22 4.00 12.29 -6.35
CA VAL A 22 3.33 12.06 -5.05
C VAL A 22 3.76 10.76 -4.36
N ALA A 23 4.47 9.88 -5.08
CA ALA A 23 5.10 8.69 -4.53
C ALA A 23 6.23 8.21 -5.46
N GLY A 24 7.25 7.58 -4.87
CA GLY A 24 8.50 7.24 -5.55
C GLY A 24 9.43 8.45 -5.73
N SER A 25 10.53 8.24 -6.44
CA SER A 25 11.51 9.26 -6.77
C SER A 25 11.59 9.43 -8.30
N THR A 26 12.24 10.51 -8.74
CA THR A 26 12.45 10.75 -10.17
C THR A 26 13.74 10.06 -10.62
N GLY A 27 13.62 8.99 -11.41
CA GLY A 27 14.76 8.38 -12.09
C GLY A 27 15.61 7.44 -11.25
N ASP A 28 15.10 7.01 -10.09
CA ASP A 28 15.75 6.00 -9.25
C ASP A 28 14.70 4.95 -8.83
N SER A 29 15.12 3.69 -8.74
CA SER A 29 14.26 2.56 -8.37
C SER A 29 14.91 1.70 -7.31
N GLY A 30 14.10 1.08 -6.46
CA GLY A 30 14.64 0.16 -5.48
C GLY A 30 13.71 -0.11 -4.32
N PRO A 31 14.20 -0.85 -3.31
CA PRO A 31 13.39 -1.36 -2.22
C PRO A 31 13.19 -0.35 -1.08
N TRP A 32 13.84 0.83 -1.13
CA TRP A 32 13.71 1.79 -0.06
C TRP A 32 12.29 2.39 0.01
N LEU A 33 11.90 2.91 1.17
CA LEU A 33 10.54 3.40 1.40
C LEU A 33 10.19 4.65 0.58
N TYR A 34 11.17 5.41 0.13
CA TYR A 34 10.98 6.57 -0.76
C TYR A 34 11.01 6.19 -2.25
N GLN A 35 11.34 4.93 -2.58
CA GLN A 35 11.44 4.44 -3.95
C GLN A 35 10.27 3.52 -4.29
N LEU A 36 10.01 3.43 -5.59
CA LEU A 36 9.20 2.40 -6.21
C LEU A 36 10.05 1.69 -7.27
N SER A 37 9.59 0.53 -7.74
CA SER A 37 10.18 -0.22 -8.83
C SER A 37 9.05 -0.70 -9.74
N SER A 38 8.99 -0.10 -10.94
CA SER A 38 8.00 -0.40 -11.97
C SER A 38 6.55 -0.54 -11.48
N PRO A 39 6.00 0.43 -10.73
CA PRO A 39 4.66 0.31 -10.15
C PRO A 39 3.60 0.13 -11.26
N THR A 40 2.56 -0.64 -10.99
CA THR A 40 1.57 -1.04 -12.01
C THR A 40 0.17 -0.50 -11.73
N ILE A 41 -0.30 -0.61 -10.48
CA ILE A 41 -1.66 -0.23 -10.09
C ILE A 41 -1.61 0.72 -8.91
N ILE A 42 -2.56 1.65 -8.91
CA ILE A 42 -2.87 2.55 -7.80
C ILE A 42 -4.35 2.43 -7.46
N THR A 43 -4.66 2.44 -6.16
CA THR A 43 -6.00 2.69 -5.63
C THR A 43 -5.90 3.70 -4.48
N MET A 44 -7.02 4.29 -4.09
CA MET A 44 -7.07 5.33 -3.05
C MET A 44 -8.19 5.02 -2.06
N ASP A 45 -7.96 5.27 -0.77
CA ASP A 45 -9.00 5.19 0.25
C ASP A 45 -9.77 6.53 0.38
N PRO A 46 -10.91 6.56 1.09
CA PRO A 46 -11.68 7.80 1.30
C PRO A 46 -10.94 8.90 2.06
N TYR A 47 -9.81 8.61 2.71
CA TYR A 47 -8.98 9.58 3.41
C TYR A 47 -7.86 10.13 2.53
N GLY A 48 -7.76 9.69 1.28
CA GLY A 48 -6.77 10.13 0.31
C GLY A 48 -5.43 9.40 0.38
N TYR A 49 -5.29 8.34 1.19
CA TYR A 49 -4.09 7.52 1.11
C TYR A 49 -4.11 6.73 -0.20
N ILE A 50 -2.97 6.70 -0.87
CA ILE A 50 -2.78 5.91 -2.08
C ILE A 50 -2.09 4.60 -1.75
N TYR A 51 -2.55 3.54 -2.37
CA TYR A 51 -2.01 2.21 -2.27
C TYR A 51 -1.49 1.81 -3.64
N ILE A 52 -0.23 1.43 -3.70
CA ILE A 52 0.50 1.23 -4.93
C ILE A 52 1.00 -0.20 -4.96
N MET A 53 0.68 -0.90 -6.05
CA MET A 53 1.33 -2.17 -6.36
C MET A 53 2.73 -1.87 -6.89
N ASP A 54 3.72 -2.04 -6.01
CA ASP A 54 5.13 -1.82 -6.28
C ASP A 54 5.73 -3.10 -6.87
N TYR A 55 5.33 -3.39 -8.11
CA TYR A 55 5.51 -4.68 -8.78
C TYR A 55 6.94 -5.18 -8.79
N GLY A 56 7.92 -4.33 -9.13
CA GLY A 56 9.32 -4.73 -9.18
C GLY A 56 9.92 -5.07 -7.80
N ASN A 57 9.22 -4.72 -6.73
CA ASN A 57 9.56 -5.06 -5.36
C ASN A 57 8.55 -6.07 -4.73
N ASP A 58 7.58 -6.57 -5.50
CA ASP A 58 6.53 -7.50 -5.06
C ASP A 58 5.80 -7.09 -3.76
N ARG A 59 5.57 -5.80 -3.55
CA ARG A 59 4.95 -5.28 -2.32
C ARG A 59 3.80 -4.33 -2.60
N VAL A 60 2.97 -4.10 -1.57
CA VAL A 60 2.01 -2.99 -1.58
C VAL A 60 2.51 -1.88 -0.67
N GLN A 61 2.70 -0.69 -1.25
CA GLN A 61 3.08 0.51 -0.54
C GLN A 61 1.87 1.40 -0.29
N LYS A 62 1.71 1.88 0.94
CA LYS A 62 0.77 2.93 1.31
C LYS A 62 1.50 4.27 1.39
N TRP A 63 0.95 5.30 0.76
CA TRP A 63 1.48 6.66 0.78
C TRP A 63 0.40 7.65 1.19
N TRP A 64 0.77 8.60 2.05
CA TRP A 64 -0.04 9.78 2.31
C TRP A 64 0.29 10.88 1.30
N PRO A 65 -0.68 11.69 0.84
CA PRO A 65 -0.40 12.83 -0.01
C PRO A 65 0.63 13.79 0.61
N GLY A 66 1.73 14.03 -0.09
CA GLY A 66 2.81 14.90 0.38
C GLY A 66 3.85 14.21 1.28
N ALA A 67 3.72 12.91 1.55
CA ALA A 67 4.75 12.17 2.28
C ALA A 67 5.96 11.86 1.39
N GLN A 68 7.16 12.00 1.97
CA GLN A 68 8.42 11.63 1.29
C GLN A 68 8.66 10.12 1.27
N TYR A 69 8.07 9.38 2.20
CA TYR A 69 8.25 7.95 2.37
C TYR A 69 6.90 7.23 2.40
N GLY A 70 6.86 6.05 1.80
CA GLY A 70 5.74 5.13 1.90
C GLY A 70 5.84 4.25 3.15
N SER A 71 4.85 3.37 3.29
CA SER A 71 4.83 2.31 4.30
C SER A 71 4.41 1.00 3.67
N THR A 72 5.24 -0.03 3.84
CA THR A 72 4.92 -1.36 3.32
C THR A 72 3.76 -1.94 4.13
N VAL A 73 2.61 -2.14 3.47
CA VAL A 73 1.41 -2.69 4.09
C VAL A 73 1.17 -4.15 3.70
N VAL A 74 1.80 -4.60 2.62
CA VAL A 74 1.92 -6.02 2.24
C VAL A 74 3.36 -6.22 1.76
N ALA A 75 4.08 -7.17 2.37
CA ALA A 75 5.50 -7.39 2.13
C ALA A 75 5.76 -8.41 1.00
N SER A 76 6.93 -8.34 0.38
CA SER A 76 7.34 -9.24 -0.71
C SER A 76 7.40 -10.71 -0.33
N SER A 77 7.67 -11.02 0.94
CA SER A 77 7.61 -12.40 1.44
C SER A 77 6.20 -13.02 1.38
N THR A 78 5.17 -12.21 1.10
CA THR A 78 3.77 -12.66 1.06
C THR A 78 3.18 -12.75 -0.34
N LEU A 79 3.86 -12.24 -1.37
CA LEU A 79 3.36 -12.13 -2.75
C LEU A 79 4.35 -12.76 -3.75
N GLY A 80 3.90 -13.06 -4.97
CA GLY A 80 4.75 -13.47 -6.08
C GLY A 80 4.26 -12.93 -7.43
N ASN A 81 4.96 -11.95 -7.99
CA ASN A 81 4.57 -11.20 -9.20
C ASN A 81 3.10 -10.76 -9.16
N ALA A 82 2.71 -10.13 -8.06
CA ALA A 82 1.34 -9.64 -7.89
C ALA A 82 1.05 -8.48 -8.84
N TYR A 83 -0.10 -8.53 -9.53
CA TYR A 83 -0.49 -7.50 -10.50
C TYR A 83 -1.69 -6.69 -10.03
N GLY A 84 -2.75 -7.37 -9.60
CA GLY A 84 -4.02 -6.75 -9.23
C GLY A 84 -3.99 -6.17 -7.82
N LEU A 85 -4.56 -4.98 -7.65
CA LEU A 85 -4.72 -4.32 -6.35
C LEU A 85 -6.08 -3.60 -6.29
N ALA A 86 -6.85 -3.88 -5.24
CA ALA A 86 -8.09 -3.20 -4.93
C ALA A 86 -8.27 -3.02 -3.41
N LEU A 87 -9.14 -2.09 -3.03
CA LEU A 87 -9.61 -1.95 -1.65
C LEU A 87 -11.07 -2.40 -1.56
N ASP A 88 -11.43 -3.09 -0.49
CA ASP A 88 -12.84 -3.30 -0.14
C ASP A 88 -13.42 -2.07 0.59
N PRO A 89 -14.76 -1.99 0.81
CA PRO A 89 -15.39 -0.82 1.43
C PRO A 89 -14.91 -0.48 2.84
N ILE A 90 -14.26 -1.40 3.54
CA ILE A 90 -13.70 -1.18 4.88
C ILE A 90 -12.17 -1.03 4.86
N GLY A 91 -11.57 -0.91 3.67
CA GLY A 91 -10.15 -0.59 3.48
C GLY A 91 -9.22 -1.80 3.53
N ASN A 92 -9.72 -3.04 3.41
CA ASN A 92 -8.83 -4.19 3.26
C ASN A 92 -8.24 -4.25 1.86
N ILE A 93 -7.00 -4.70 1.75
CA ILE A 93 -6.30 -4.84 0.49
C ILE A 93 -6.64 -6.21 -0.11
N ILE A 94 -7.11 -6.22 -1.35
CA ILE A 94 -7.30 -7.42 -2.15
C ILE A 94 -6.21 -7.43 -3.23
N VAL A 95 -5.45 -8.50 -3.32
CA VAL A 95 -4.34 -8.65 -4.26
C VAL A 95 -4.53 -9.90 -5.12
N ALA A 96 -4.36 -9.74 -6.43
CA ALA A 96 -4.23 -10.87 -7.36
C ALA A 96 -2.75 -11.28 -7.41
N ASP A 97 -2.43 -12.37 -6.72
CA ASP A 97 -1.09 -12.91 -6.52
C ASP A 97 -0.82 -13.98 -7.59
N THR A 98 -0.32 -13.53 -8.73
CA THR A 98 -0.32 -14.26 -10.00
C THR A 98 0.47 -15.56 -9.94
N THR A 99 1.71 -15.50 -9.43
CA THR A 99 2.60 -16.68 -9.42
C THR A 99 2.08 -17.76 -8.48
N ASN A 100 1.47 -17.34 -7.37
CA ASN A 100 0.89 -18.24 -6.40
C ASN A 100 -0.55 -18.67 -6.76
N ALA A 101 -1.05 -18.28 -7.95
CA ALA A 101 -2.36 -18.63 -8.48
C ALA A 101 -3.51 -18.40 -7.48
N ARG A 102 -3.49 -17.28 -6.76
CA ARG A 102 -4.47 -16.98 -5.70
C ARG A 102 -4.88 -15.52 -5.67
N VAL A 103 -6.01 -15.27 -5.02
CA VAL A 103 -6.41 -13.94 -4.56
C VAL A 103 -6.31 -13.91 -3.05
N VAL A 104 -5.58 -12.94 -2.51
CA VAL A 104 -5.38 -12.77 -1.07
C VAL A 104 -6.01 -11.48 -0.58
N LYS A 105 -6.52 -11.51 0.65
CA LYS A 105 -7.10 -10.36 1.33
C LYS A 105 -6.29 -10.07 2.59
N PHE A 106 -5.81 -8.84 2.73
CA PHE A 106 -5.08 -8.37 3.90
C PHE A 106 -5.92 -7.36 4.68
N SER A 107 -6.12 -7.64 5.97
CA SER A 107 -6.80 -6.70 6.85
C SER A 107 -5.86 -5.58 7.26
N LEU A 108 -6.18 -4.34 6.87
CA LEU A 108 -5.49 -3.16 7.38
C LEU A 108 -6.07 -2.67 8.71
N MET A 109 -7.29 -3.10 9.01
CA MET A 109 -7.86 -2.96 10.33
C MET A 109 -7.43 -4.17 11.17
N CYS A 110 -6.30 -4.07 11.85
CA CYS A 110 -6.10 -4.86 13.05
C CYS A 110 -5.29 -4.11 14.11
N ARG A 111 -6.02 -3.43 15.00
CA ARG A 111 -5.67 -3.40 16.43
C ARG A 111 -6.94 -3.63 17.25
N LYS A 112 -7.44 -4.86 17.30
CA LYS A 112 -8.04 -5.32 18.56
C LYS A 112 -6.97 -6.08 19.32
N LEU A 113 -6.22 -5.34 20.13
CA LEU A 113 -5.80 -5.91 21.39
C LEU A 113 -7.10 -6.16 22.17
N LYS A 114 -7.68 -7.37 22.09
CA LYS A 114 -8.62 -7.80 23.13
C LYS A 114 -7.77 -8.29 24.29
N ILE A 115 -7.45 -7.39 25.21
CA ILE A 115 -7.03 -7.81 26.54
C ILE A 115 -8.28 -8.41 27.18
N TYR A 116 -8.36 -9.73 27.25
CA TYR A 116 -9.24 -10.36 28.24
C TYR A 116 -8.44 -10.37 29.53
N ILE A 117 -8.64 -9.37 30.39
CA ILE A 117 -8.26 -9.53 31.79
C ILE A 117 -9.27 -10.54 32.32
N THR A 118 -8.90 -11.81 32.44
CA THR A 118 -9.62 -12.69 33.35
C THR A 118 -9.27 -12.21 34.74
N SER A 119 -10.12 -11.36 35.31
CA SER A 119 -10.11 -11.09 36.74
C SER A 119 -10.47 -12.40 37.43
N ALA A 120 -9.42 -13.11 37.84
CA ALA A 120 -9.47 -14.12 38.88
C ALA A 120 -8.69 -13.61 40.10
N ASP A 121 -8.79 -12.32 40.41
CA ASP A 121 -8.47 -11.82 41.73
C ASP A 121 -9.72 -11.18 42.30
N ARG A 122 -10.40 -11.99 43.11
CA ARG A 122 -11.34 -11.52 44.12
C ARG A 122 -10.61 -10.51 44.99
N ILE A 123 -11.14 -9.31 45.14
CA ILE A 123 -11.03 -8.59 46.40
C ILE A 123 -12.43 -8.19 46.84
N PHE A 124 -12.69 -8.51 48.10
CA PHE A 124 -13.92 -8.34 48.84
C PHE A 124 -14.30 -6.86 49.02
N PHE A 125 -15.62 -6.62 49.02
CA PHE A 125 -16.40 -5.42 49.36
C PHE A 125 -15.83 -4.05 48.97
#